data_AF-A0A426YWI9-F1
#
_entry.id   AF-A0A426YWI9-F1
#
_cell.length_a   1.000
_cell.length_b   1.000
_cell.length_c   1.000
_cell.angle_alpha   90.00
_cell.angle_beta   90.00
_cell.angle_gamma   90.00
#
_symmetry.space_group_name_H-M   'P 1'
#
loop_
_entity.id
_entity.type
_entity.pdbx_description
1 polymer ?
#
loop_
_entity_poly.entity_id
_entity_poly.type
_entity_poly.pdbx_seq_one_letter_code
_entity_poly.pdbx_strand_id
1 'polypeptide(L)'
;MEAEKKRKDQQKKRKLLSYEELPDYMKENEYIRYHYRAEWPIRNALLSLFSWHNETLNIWTAANLNLIYCSGCHLLCCHSHRLNLFLLRMDYVGIAVMIVTSFFPPIYYIFQCDPHWQVTYLVAISAMGFVTVFTLLSPQLSTGEFRAYRALLFAGMGFSGIVPAVHAAVVNWGETRRNVTLAYETAMATSYLTGTIFYVTRVPERWKPGWFDLAGHSHQIFHAFVIAGAVAHYGAAVIFLQWRDKVGCGGAP
;
A
#
# COMPACT_ATOMS: atom_id res chain seq x y z
N MET A 1 35.96 28.47 -13.34
CA MET A 1 34.62 28.74 -13.92
C MET A 1 33.80 27.47 -14.17
N GLU A 2 34.27 26.48 -14.92
CA GLU A 2 33.47 25.27 -15.23
C GLU A 2 33.17 24.39 -13.99
N ALA A 3 34.15 24.20 -13.09
CA ALA A 3 33.97 23.47 -11.84
C ALA A 3 32.99 24.18 -10.87
N GLU A 4 33.00 25.52 -10.86
CA GLU A 4 32.11 26.32 -10.02
C GLU A 4 30.68 26.34 -10.57
N LYS A 5 30.52 26.35 -11.90
CA LYS A 5 29.25 26.16 -12.59
C LYS A 5 28.68 24.76 -12.31
N LYS A 6 29.50 23.70 -12.45
CA LYS A 6 29.12 22.33 -12.07
C LYS A 6 28.73 22.22 -10.60
N ARG A 7 29.43 22.91 -9.69
CA ARG A 7 29.11 22.92 -8.25
C ARG A 7 27.81 23.66 -7.95
N LYS A 8 27.56 24.81 -8.60
CA LYS A 8 26.29 25.56 -8.50
C LYS A 8 25.13 24.78 -9.11
N ASP A 9 25.33 24.10 -10.25
CA ASP A 9 24.34 23.21 -10.87
C ASP A 9 24.05 21.98 -10.01
N GLN A 10 25.08 21.38 -9.38
CA GLN A 10 24.92 20.29 -8.40
C GLN A 10 24.23 20.76 -7.11
N GLN A 11 24.51 21.98 -6.64
CA GLN A 11 23.89 22.56 -5.45
C GLN A 11 22.43 22.92 -5.73
N LYS A 12 22.11 23.39 -6.94
CA LYS A 12 20.73 23.57 -7.43
C LYS A 12 19.99 22.24 -7.50
N LYS A 13 20.66 21.15 -7.93
CA LYS A 13 20.14 19.77 -7.95
C LYS A 13 20.04 19.07 -6.59
N ARG A 14 20.43 19.72 -5.48
CA ARG A 14 20.27 19.20 -4.10
C ARG A 14 19.40 20.10 -3.23
N LYS A 15 18.89 21.21 -3.77
CA LYS A 15 17.99 22.11 -3.05
C LYS A 15 16.63 21.41 -2.92
N LEU A 16 16.06 21.47 -1.72
CA LEU A 16 14.66 21.10 -1.50
C LEU A 16 13.76 22.20 -2.06
N LEU A 17 12.66 21.79 -2.68
CA LEU A 17 11.72 22.69 -3.35
C LEU A 17 10.46 22.87 -2.50
N SER A 18 9.81 24.01 -2.71
CA SER A 18 8.42 24.25 -2.30
C SER A 18 7.43 23.61 -3.28
N TYR A 19 6.17 23.48 -2.87
CA TYR A 19 5.10 22.95 -3.71
C TYR A 19 4.91 23.76 -5.01
N GLU A 20 5.05 25.10 -4.96
CA GLU A 20 4.91 25.93 -6.16
C GLU A 20 6.04 25.72 -7.16
N GLU A 21 7.26 25.44 -6.68
CA GLU A 21 8.46 25.19 -7.49
C GLU A 21 8.48 23.78 -8.12
N LEU A 22 7.57 22.88 -7.74
CA LEU A 22 7.53 21.52 -8.27
C LEU A 22 7.08 21.47 -9.74
N PRO A 23 7.61 20.51 -10.52
CA PRO A 23 6.98 20.11 -11.78
C PRO A 23 5.54 19.63 -11.56
N ASP A 24 4.63 19.95 -12.49
CA ASP A 24 3.19 19.69 -12.30
C ASP A 24 2.85 18.21 -12.11
N TYR A 25 3.63 17.30 -12.70
CA TYR A 25 3.43 15.86 -12.51
C TYR A 25 3.75 15.35 -11.10
N MET A 26 4.46 16.13 -10.27
CA MET A 26 4.78 15.79 -8.87
C MET A 26 3.87 16.50 -7.86
N LYS A 27 3.00 17.40 -8.32
CA LYS A 27 2.09 18.19 -7.47
C LYS A 27 0.89 17.35 -7.05
N GLU A 28 1.09 16.47 -6.07
CA GLU A 28 0.05 15.55 -5.63
C GLU A 28 -0.76 16.03 -4.41
N ASN A 29 -0.13 16.74 -3.47
CA ASN A 29 -0.74 17.17 -2.22
C ASN A 29 -0.40 18.63 -1.90
N GLU A 30 -1.32 19.53 -2.25
CA GLU A 30 -1.20 20.99 -2.04
C GLU A 30 -1.06 21.44 -0.58
N TYR A 31 -1.35 20.56 0.38
CA TYR A 31 -1.24 20.87 1.81
C TYR A 31 0.17 20.68 2.36
N ILE A 32 1.00 19.90 1.67
CA ILE A 32 2.42 19.75 1.97
C ILE A 32 3.17 20.83 1.18
N ARG A 33 3.83 21.76 1.87
CA ARG A 33 4.29 23.01 1.23
C ARG A 33 5.78 23.02 0.92
N TYR A 34 6.59 22.33 1.70
CA TYR A 34 8.05 22.40 1.63
C TYR A 34 8.69 21.02 1.62
N HIS A 35 10.02 21.00 1.50
CA HIS A 35 10.88 19.82 1.65
C HIS A 35 10.75 18.77 0.53
N TYR A 36 10.35 19.18 -0.67
CA TYR A 36 10.26 18.26 -1.81
C TYR A 36 11.61 18.02 -2.51
N ARG A 37 11.76 16.82 -3.06
CA ARG A 37 12.87 16.44 -3.95
C ARG A 37 12.36 16.31 -5.37
N ALA A 38 13.00 16.97 -6.34
CA ALA A 38 12.69 16.81 -7.75
C ALA A 38 13.95 16.95 -8.62
N GLU A 39 14.02 16.13 -9.67
CA GLU A 39 15.11 16.06 -10.65
C GLU A 39 16.50 15.76 -10.06
N TRP A 40 16.55 15.01 -8.96
CA TRP A 40 17.81 14.65 -8.30
C TRP A 40 18.49 13.47 -9.00
N PRO A 41 19.81 13.46 -9.24
CA PRO A 41 20.53 12.28 -9.72
C PRO A 41 20.33 11.05 -8.81
N ILE A 42 20.33 9.83 -9.36
CA ILE A 42 20.13 8.59 -8.59
C ILE A 42 21.04 8.51 -7.35
N ARG A 43 22.33 8.87 -7.47
CA ARG A 43 23.24 8.89 -6.33
C ARG A 43 22.76 9.79 -5.20
N ASN A 44 22.23 10.97 -5.53
CA ASN A 44 21.70 11.91 -4.53
C ASN A 44 20.37 11.42 -3.96
N ALA A 45 19.53 10.79 -4.79
CA ALA A 45 18.31 10.12 -4.33
C ALA A 45 18.65 9.02 -3.31
N LEU A 46 19.62 8.15 -3.60
CA LEU A 46 20.07 7.11 -2.67
C LEU A 46 20.66 7.72 -1.37
N LEU A 47 21.52 8.74 -1.48
CA LEU A 47 22.11 9.40 -0.31
C LEU A 47 21.06 10.12 0.55
N SER A 48 19.91 10.47 -0.01
CA SER A 48 18.83 11.13 0.73
C SER A 48 18.15 10.24 1.78
N LEU A 49 18.42 8.92 1.78
CA LEU A 49 18.06 8.02 2.89
C LEU A 49 18.48 8.55 4.26
N PHE A 50 19.60 9.29 4.30
CA PHE A 50 20.17 9.87 5.52
C PHE A 50 19.89 11.38 5.64
N SER A 51 18.85 11.89 4.97
CA SER A 51 18.48 13.30 4.95
C SER A 51 16.99 13.49 5.28
N TRP A 52 16.65 14.67 5.82
CA TRP A 52 15.25 15.02 6.12
C TRP A 52 14.57 15.67 4.91
N HIS A 53 13.47 15.05 4.49
CA HIS A 53 12.57 15.53 3.44
C HIS A 53 11.18 14.90 3.61
N ASN A 54 10.20 15.36 2.84
CA ASN A 54 8.80 14.95 2.97
C ASN A 54 8.59 13.43 2.81
N GLU A 55 9.38 12.78 1.96
CA GLU A 55 9.32 11.32 1.75
C GLU A 55 10.13 10.48 2.74
N THR A 56 10.88 11.08 3.67
CA THR A 56 11.86 10.32 4.50
C THR A 56 11.15 9.22 5.27
N LEU A 57 10.10 9.56 6.01
CA LEU A 57 9.37 8.58 6.81
C LEU A 57 8.62 7.56 5.94
N ASN A 58 8.07 7.95 4.78
CA ASN A 58 7.45 6.99 3.86
C ASN A 58 8.44 5.90 3.42
N ILE A 59 9.67 6.29 3.07
CA ILE A 59 10.73 5.35 2.67
C ILE A 59 11.08 4.39 3.82
N TRP A 60 11.27 4.92 5.02
CA TRP A 60 11.64 4.12 6.19
C TRP A 60 10.49 3.21 6.65
N THR A 61 9.25 3.68 6.67
CA THR A 61 8.09 2.84 7.03
C THR A 61 7.88 1.72 6.03
N ALA A 62 8.03 1.98 4.73
CA ALA A 62 7.90 0.95 3.70
C ALA A 62 9.09 -0.05 3.71
N ALA A 63 10.32 0.43 3.92
CA ALA A 63 11.52 -0.42 3.97
C ALA A 63 11.46 -1.44 5.10
N ASN A 64 11.02 -1.03 6.30
CA ASN A 64 10.93 -1.91 7.48
C ASN A 64 9.94 -3.09 7.29
N LEU A 65 9.10 -3.05 6.26
CA LEU A 65 8.07 -4.06 5.99
C LEU A 65 8.44 -5.00 4.84
N ASN A 66 9.66 -4.94 4.32
CA ASN A 66 10.05 -5.59 3.08
C ASN A 66 9.16 -5.18 1.87
N LEU A 67 8.47 -4.03 1.94
CA LEU A 67 7.83 -3.40 0.79
C LEU A 67 8.90 -2.66 -0.03
N ILE A 68 9.91 -3.41 -0.48
CA ILE A 68 11.09 -2.92 -1.22
C ILE A 68 10.64 -2.09 -2.42
N TYR A 69 9.56 -2.52 -3.07
CA TYR A 69 9.00 -1.84 -4.21
C TYR A 69 8.49 -0.43 -3.83
N CYS A 70 7.68 -0.31 -2.77
CA CYS A 70 7.13 0.96 -2.31
C CYS A 70 8.22 1.90 -1.78
N SER A 71 9.18 1.36 -1.01
CA SER A 71 10.35 2.11 -0.52
C SER A 71 11.24 2.63 -1.66
N GLY A 72 11.53 1.77 -2.64
CA GLY A 72 12.30 2.14 -3.84
C GLY A 72 11.60 3.21 -4.68
N CYS A 73 10.26 3.17 -4.75
CA CYS A 73 9.45 4.21 -5.39
C CYS A 73 9.65 5.56 -4.71
N HIS A 74 9.34 5.67 -3.41
CA HIS A 74 9.50 6.94 -2.69
C HIS A 74 10.95 7.45 -2.73
N LEU A 75 11.94 6.55 -2.77
CA LEU A 75 13.35 6.92 -2.88
C LEU A 75 13.71 7.52 -4.26
N LEU A 76 13.28 6.87 -5.35
CA LEU A 76 13.73 7.16 -6.72
C LEU A 76 12.76 8.00 -7.57
N CYS A 77 11.53 8.21 -7.10
CA CYS A 77 10.50 9.01 -7.79
C CYS A 77 10.94 10.47 -8.05
N CYS A 78 11.90 10.98 -7.29
CA CYS A 78 12.45 12.32 -7.52
C CYS A 78 13.44 12.41 -8.70
N HIS A 79 13.82 11.29 -9.34
CA HIS A 79 14.92 11.31 -10.30
C HIS A 79 14.54 11.86 -11.68
N SER A 80 13.49 11.32 -12.28
CA SER A 80 13.02 11.72 -13.61
C SER A 80 11.54 11.42 -13.78
N HIS A 81 10.87 12.16 -14.65
CA HIS A 81 9.45 11.96 -14.96
C HIS A 81 9.13 10.53 -15.42
N ARG A 82 9.95 9.96 -16.32
CA ARG A 82 9.75 8.57 -16.81
C ARG A 82 9.89 7.54 -15.69
N LEU A 83 10.90 7.70 -14.84
CA LEU A 83 11.13 6.77 -13.73
C LEU A 83 10.03 6.91 -12.66
N ASN A 84 9.60 8.13 -12.35
CA ASN A 84 8.48 8.38 -11.44
C ASN A 84 7.19 7.69 -11.90
N LEU A 85 6.81 7.84 -13.17
CA LEU A 85 5.62 7.17 -13.72
C LEU A 85 5.73 5.64 -13.68
N PHE A 86 6.91 5.09 -14.02
CA PHE A 86 7.14 3.64 -13.96
C PHE A 86 7.02 3.11 -12.53
N LEU A 87 7.68 3.79 -11.60
CA LEU A 87 7.70 3.41 -10.19
C LEU A 87 6.29 3.49 -9.57
N LEU A 88 5.56 4.57 -9.82
CA LEU A 88 4.18 4.70 -9.38
C LEU A 88 3.28 3.57 -9.92
N ARG A 89 3.47 3.17 -11.18
CA ARG A 89 2.66 2.10 -11.77
C ARG A 89 2.89 0.76 -11.10
N MET A 90 4.13 0.36 -10.85
CA MET A 90 4.29 -0.90 -10.13
C MET A 90 4.02 -0.81 -8.63
N ASP A 91 3.80 0.40 -8.07
CA ASP A 91 3.35 0.52 -6.68
C ASP A 91 1.91 0.06 -6.60
N TYR A 92 1.10 0.47 -7.59
CA TYR A 92 -0.23 -0.06 -7.80
C TYR A 92 -0.25 -1.57 -8.06
N VAL A 93 0.71 -2.10 -8.84
CA VAL A 93 0.87 -3.55 -9.01
C VAL A 93 1.19 -4.21 -7.68
N GLY A 94 2.09 -3.65 -6.88
CA GLY A 94 2.45 -4.14 -5.56
C GLY A 94 1.25 -4.23 -4.62
N ILE A 95 0.43 -3.17 -4.56
CA ILE A 95 -0.81 -3.16 -3.76
C ILE A 95 -1.78 -4.23 -4.25
N ALA A 96 -2.02 -4.34 -5.56
CA ALA A 96 -2.92 -5.33 -6.12
C ALA A 96 -2.45 -6.78 -5.83
N VAL A 97 -1.17 -7.06 -6.04
CA VAL A 97 -0.56 -8.36 -5.75
C VAL A 97 -0.67 -8.66 -4.25
N MET A 98 -0.38 -7.71 -3.37
CA MET A 98 -0.50 -7.88 -1.93
C MET A 98 -1.94 -8.24 -1.51
N ILE A 99 -2.95 -7.55 -2.07
CA ILE A 99 -4.36 -7.88 -1.79
C ILE A 99 -4.67 -9.30 -2.28
N VAL A 100 -4.34 -9.63 -3.54
CA VAL A 100 -4.59 -10.97 -4.09
C VAL A 100 -3.93 -12.05 -3.25
N THR A 101 -2.64 -11.91 -2.95
CA THR A 101 -1.91 -12.95 -2.20
C THR A 101 -2.36 -13.06 -0.74
N SER A 102 -2.81 -11.98 -0.10
CA SER A 102 -3.38 -12.04 1.25
C SER A 102 -4.66 -12.89 1.32
N PHE A 103 -5.42 -12.99 0.24
CA PHE A 103 -6.63 -13.83 0.19
C PHE A 103 -6.30 -15.32 0.10
N PHE A 104 -5.11 -15.69 -0.39
CA PHE A 104 -4.76 -17.09 -0.66
C PHE A 104 -4.71 -17.93 0.62
N PRO A 105 -3.94 -17.60 1.67
CA PRO A 105 -3.85 -18.45 2.86
C PRO A 105 -5.21 -18.66 3.56
N PRO A 106 -6.01 -17.63 3.89
CA PRO A 106 -7.29 -17.84 4.55
C PRO A 106 -8.24 -18.70 3.71
N ILE A 107 -8.41 -18.40 2.42
CA ILE A 107 -9.32 -19.17 1.56
C ILE A 107 -8.82 -20.60 1.39
N TYR A 108 -7.52 -20.77 1.16
CA TYR A 108 -6.92 -22.08 0.98
C TYR A 108 -7.14 -22.96 2.21
N TYR A 109 -6.79 -22.46 3.41
CA TYR A 109 -6.90 -23.24 4.63
C TYR A 109 -8.33 -23.38 5.16
N ILE A 110 -9.21 -22.40 5.00
CA ILE A 110 -10.61 -22.52 5.44
C ILE A 110 -11.36 -23.53 4.57
N PHE A 111 -11.27 -23.39 3.24
CA PHE A 111 -12.06 -24.16 2.29
C PHE A 111 -11.32 -25.38 1.71
N GLN A 112 -10.23 -25.84 2.32
CA GLN A 112 -9.47 -27.00 1.80
C GLN A 112 -10.30 -28.28 1.63
N CYS A 113 -11.39 -28.42 2.39
CA CYS A 113 -12.29 -29.58 2.31
C CYS A 113 -13.45 -29.36 1.33
N ASP A 114 -13.60 -28.14 0.82
CA ASP A 114 -14.62 -27.69 -0.12
C ASP A 114 -13.96 -27.05 -1.35
N PRO A 115 -13.28 -27.87 -2.20
CA PRO A 115 -12.43 -27.35 -3.28
C PRO A 115 -13.18 -26.49 -4.30
N HIS A 116 -14.48 -26.72 -4.48
CA HIS A 116 -15.33 -25.88 -5.33
C HIS A 116 -15.31 -24.41 -4.88
N TRP A 117 -15.53 -24.15 -3.59
CA TRP A 117 -15.57 -22.79 -3.04
C TRP A 117 -14.18 -22.19 -2.93
N GLN A 118 -13.18 -22.99 -2.58
CA GLN A 118 -11.78 -22.59 -2.57
C GLN A 118 -11.36 -22.03 -3.94
N VAL A 119 -11.55 -22.79 -5.02
CA VAL A 119 -11.18 -22.38 -6.38
C VAL A 119 -11.99 -21.17 -6.83
N THR A 120 -13.30 -21.16 -6.56
CA THR A 120 -14.18 -20.04 -6.96
C THR A 120 -13.69 -18.71 -6.40
N TYR A 121 -13.39 -18.64 -5.09
CA TYR A 121 -12.93 -17.40 -4.48
C TYR A 121 -11.51 -17.00 -4.91
N LEU A 122 -10.59 -17.96 -5.05
CA LEU A 122 -9.22 -17.67 -5.50
C LEU A 122 -9.17 -17.17 -6.95
N VAL A 123 -9.98 -17.75 -7.84
CA VAL A 123 -10.12 -17.29 -9.22
C VAL A 123 -10.75 -15.91 -9.27
N ALA A 124 -11.82 -15.67 -8.48
CA ALA A 124 -12.50 -14.39 -8.44
C ALA A 124 -11.55 -13.25 -8.01
N ILE A 125 -10.81 -13.41 -6.90
CA ILE A 125 -9.89 -12.37 -6.43
C ILE A 125 -8.73 -12.15 -7.40
N SER A 126 -8.21 -13.22 -8.01
CA SER A 126 -7.15 -13.14 -9.01
C SER A 126 -7.61 -12.40 -10.28
N ALA A 127 -8.83 -12.66 -10.74
CA ALA A 127 -9.43 -11.96 -11.87
C ALA A 127 -9.64 -10.46 -11.57
N MET A 128 -10.15 -10.13 -10.37
CA MET A 128 -10.30 -8.73 -9.93
C MET A 128 -8.94 -8.02 -9.86
N GLY A 129 -7.91 -8.70 -9.34
CA GLY A 129 -6.55 -8.17 -9.29
C GLY A 129 -5.96 -7.94 -10.68
N PHE A 130 -6.16 -8.88 -11.61
CA PHE A 130 -5.73 -8.72 -13.00
C PHE A 130 -6.40 -7.52 -13.68
N VAL A 131 -7.72 -7.38 -13.54
CA VAL A 131 -8.47 -6.23 -14.06
C VAL A 131 -7.94 -4.92 -13.46
N THR A 132 -7.73 -4.89 -12.14
CA THR A 132 -7.19 -3.72 -11.44
C THR A 132 -5.81 -3.35 -11.97
N VAL A 133 -4.88 -4.30 -12.06
CA VAL A 133 -3.55 -4.06 -12.63
C VAL A 133 -3.64 -3.54 -14.06
N PHE A 134 -4.44 -4.20 -14.91
CA PHE A 134 -4.61 -3.79 -16.30
C PHE A 134 -5.12 -2.34 -16.42
N THR A 135 -6.11 -1.96 -15.61
CA THR A 135 -6.62 -0.58 -15.58
C THR A 135 -5.57 0.43 -15.10
N LEU A 136 -4.78 0.09 -14.08
CA LEU A 136 -3.82 1.01 -13.47
C LEU A 136 -2.49 1.12 -14.23
N LEU A 137 -2.21 0.19 -15.13
CA LEU A 137 -1.12 0.32 -16.10
C LEU A 137 -1.45 1.33 -17.22
N SER A 138 -2.73 1.69 -17.39
CA SER A 138 -3.15 2.77 -18.29
C SER A 138 -2.66 4.14 -17.79
N PRO A 139 -1.89 4.90 -18.60
CA PRO A 139 -1.44 6.24 -18.23
C PRO A 139 -2.58 7.17 -17.80
N GLN A 140 -3.72 7.10 -18.49
CA GLN A 140 -4.86 7.99 -18.29
C GLN A 140 -5.53 7.76 -16.93
N LEU A 141 -5.68 6.51 -16.51
CA LEU A 141 -6.35 6.14 -15.24
C LEU A 141 -5.43 6.24 -14.02
N SER A 142 -4.12 6.40 -14.25
CA SER A 142 -3.11 6.56 -13.21
C SER A 142 -2.90 8.00 -12.74
N THR A 143 -3.52 8.99 -13.41
CA THR A 143 -3.35 10.43 -13.10
C THR A 143 -3.96 10.82 -11.75
N GLY A 144 -3.54 11.96 -11.19
CA GLY A 144 -4.03 12.45 -9.89
C GLY A 144 -5.55 12.64 -9.80
N GLU A 145 -6.22 12.92 -10.93
CA GLU A 145 -7.67 13.12 -11.02
C GLU A 145 -8.47 11.87 -10.67
N PHE A 146 -7.95 10.68 -11.03
CA PHE A 146 -8.60 9.40 -10.76
C PHE A 146 -8.25 8.80 -9.39
N ARG A 147 -7.76 9.59 -8.43
CA ARG A 147 -7.39 9.08 -7.09
C ARG A 147 -8.54 8.32 -6.42
N ALA A 148 -9.75 8.89 -6.45
CA ALA A 148 -10.93 8.25 -5.88
C ALA A 148 -11.28 6.94 -6.60
N TYR A 149 -11.18 6.91 -7.92
CA TYR A 149 -11.38 5.71 -8.73
C TYR A 149 -10.40 4.59 -8.36
N ARG A 150 -9.10 4.91 -8.21
CA ARG A 150 -8.10 3.92 -7.75
C ARG A 150 -8.40 3.39 -6.36
N ALA A 151 -8.75 4.28 -5.43
CA ALA A 151 -9.12 3.88 -4.07
C ALA A 151 -10.33 2.94 -4.08
N LEU A 152 -11.32 3.20 -4.95
CA LEU A 152 -12.50 2.34 -5.10
C LEU A 152 -12.16 0.97 -5.70
N LEU A 153 -11.23 0.87 -6.66
CA LEU A 153 -10.78 -0.43 -7.19
C LEU A 153 -10.16 -1.29 -6.08
N PHE A 154 -9.21 -0.74 -5.33
CA PHE A 154 -8.55 -1.45 -4.23
C PHE A 154 -9.52 -1.77 -3.09
N ALA A 155 -10.39 -0.83 -2.72
CA ALA A 155 -11.42 -1.05 -1.71
C ALA A 155 -12.41 -2.14 -2.16
N GLY A 156 -12.81 -2.16 -3.43
CA GLY A 156 -13.67 -3.19 -4.00
C GLY A 156 -13.05 -4.59 -3.93
N MET A 157 -11.75 -4.71 -4.23
CA MET A 157 -11.01 -5.96 -4.02
C MET A 157 -11.04 -6.39 -2.54
N GLY A 158 -10.76 -5.48 -1.61
CA GLY A 158 -10.81 -5.78 -0.18
C GLY A 158 -12.20 -6.17 0.33
N PHE A 159 -13.24 -5.41 -0.05
CA PHE A 159 -14.62 -5.69 0.36
C PHE A 159 -15.19 -6.97 -0.24
N SER A 160 -14.66 -7.45 -1.36
CA SER A 160 -15.04 -8.77 -1.89
C SER A 160 -14.77 -9.90 -0.88
N GLY A 161 -13.83 -9.71 0.04
CA GLY A 161 -13.50 -10.63 1.13
C GLY A 161 -14.60 -10.81 2.18
N ILE A 162 -15.61 -9.92 2.24
CA ILE A 162 -16.76 -10.09 3.14
C ILE A 162 -17.53 -11.36 2.81
N VAL A 163 -17.70 -11.67 1.51
CA VAL A 163 -18.45 -12.85 1.06
C VAL A 163 -17.81 -14.17 1.54
N PRO A 164 -16.53 -14.46 1.24
CA PRO A 164 -15.89 -15.67 1.75
C PRO A 164 -15.77 -15.67 3.28
N ALA A 165 -15.62 -14.52 3.94
CA ALA A 165 -15.58 -14.45 5.41
C ALA A 165 -16.92 -14.85 6.07
N VAL A 166 -18.05 -14.36 5.54
CA VAL A 166 -19.38 -14.75 6.01
C VAL A 166 -19.63 -16.24 5.73
N HIS A 167 -19.30 -16.71 4.53
CA HIS A 167 -19.43 -18.12 4.20
C HIS A 167 -18.58 -19.01 5.12
N ALA A 168 -17.33 -18.63 5.37
CA ALA A 168 -16.45 -19.31 6.30
C ALA A 168 -17.03 -19.39 7.72
N ALA A 169 -17.60 -18.29 8.21
CA ALA A 169 -18.19 -18.22 9.55
C ALA A 169 -19.42 -19.12 9.71
N VAL A 170 -20.23 -19.26 8.64
CA VAL A 170 -21.42 -20.12 8.60
C VAL A 170 -21.02 -21.60 8.56
N VAL A 171 -20.11 -21.99 7.67
CA VAL A 171 -19.70 -23.39 7.52
C VAL A 171 -18.92 -23.90 8.74
N ASN A 172 -18.11 -23.03 9.35
CA ASN A 172 -17.29 -23.39 10.51
C ASN A 172 -17.92 -22.91 11.82
N TRP A 173 -19.25 -22.95 11.94
CA TRP A 173 -19.96 -22.36 13.08
C TRP A 173 -19.54 -22.93 14.44
N GLY A 174 -19.21 -24.23 14.49
CA GLY A 174 -18.79 -24.93 15.70
C GLY A 174 -17.30 -24.82 16.06
N GLU A 175 -16.45 -24.23 15.20
CA GLU A 175 -15.01 -24.18 15.45
C GLU A 175 -14.66 -23.11 16.50
N THR A 176 -14.00 -23.54 17.58
CA THR A 176 -13.65 -22.66 18.72
C THR A 176 -12.71 -21.51 18.35
N ARG A 177 -11.80 -21.72 17.39
CA ARG A 177 -10.87 -20.68 16.93
C ARG A 177 -11.49 -19.66 15.97
N ARG A 178 -12.68 -19.94 15.42
CA ARG A 178 -13.36 -19.06 14.44
C ARG A 178 -13.42 -17.63 14.93
N ASN A 179 -13.84 -17.40 16.17
CA ASN A 179 -14.02 -16.06 16.73
C ASN A 179 -12.71 -15.28 16.82
N VAL A 180 -11.62 -15.95 17.22
CA VAL A 180 -10.29 -15.32 17.30
C VAL A 180 -9.80 -14.95 15.91
N THR A 181 -9.93 -15.86 14.96
CA THR A 181 -9.51 -15.58 13.58
C THR A 181 -10.34 -14.48 12.93
N LEU A 182 -11.66 -14.48 13.11
CA LEU A 182 -12.54 -13.39 12.66
C LEU A 182 -12.18 -12.07 13.32
N ALA A 183 -11.74 -12.06 14.58
CA ALA A 183 -11.28 -10.85 15.25
C ALA A 183 -10.02 -10.28 14.59
N TYR A 184 -9.03 -11.12 14.25
CA TYR A 184 -7.84 -10.70 13.52
C TYR A 184 -8.16 -10.18 12.11
N GLU A 185 -9.01 -10.87 11.35
CA GLU A 185 -9.44 -10.42 10.01
C GLU A 185 -10.26 -9.12 10.08
N THR A 186 -11.10 -8.95 11.10
CA THR A 186 -11.84 -7.71 11.35
C THR A 186 -10.89 -6.58 11.74
N ALA A 187 -9.88 -6.85 12.57
CA ALA A 187 -8.84 -5.89 12.92
C ALA A 187 -8.03 -5.46 11.69
N MET A 188 -7.73 -6.40 10.79
CA MET A 188 -7.12 -6.09 9.49
C MET A 188 -8.02 -5.17 8.66
N ALA A 189 -9.29 -5.54 8.45
CA ALA A 189 -10.23 -4.78 7.62
C ALA A 189 -10.45 -3.35 8.15
N THR A 190 -10.63 -3.20 9.46
CA THR A 190 -10.79 -1.90 10.11
C THR A 190 -9.53 -1.05 10.02
N SER A 191 -8.34 -1.66 10.15
CA SER A 191 -7.07 -0.96 9.97
C SER A 191 -6.94 -0.41 8.55
N TYR A 192 -7.14 -1.25 7.52
CA TYR A 192 -7.07 -0.80 6.14
C TYR A 192 -8.09 0.29 5.82
N LEU A 193 -9.35 0.13 6.24
CA LEU A 193 -10.38 1.14 6.00
C LEU A 193 -10.02 2.48 6.65
N THR A 194 -9.57 2.45 7.91
CA THR A 194 -9.16 3.66 8.63
C THR A 194 -7.98 4.34 7.94
N GLY A 195 -6.95 3.58 7.56
CA GLY A 195 -5.82 4.10 6.79
C GLY A 195 -6.26 4.75 5.48
N THR A 196 -7.13 4.09 4.70
CA THR A 196 -7.66 4.62 3.45
C THR A 196 -8.44 5.93 3.65
N ILE A 197 -9.21 6.05 4.74
CA ILE A 197 -9.91 7.29 5.09
C ILE A 197 -8.92 8.42 5.29
N PHE A 198 -7.83 8.21 6.04
CA PHE A 198 -6.77 9.23 6.18
C PHE A 198 -6.17 9.61 4.81
N TYR A 199 -5.78 8.61 4.01
CA TYR A 199 -5.18 8.83 2.68
C TYR A 199 -6.08 9.68 1.75
N VAL A 200 -7.38 9.37 1.69
CA VAL A 200 -8.33 10.08 0.82
C VAL A 200 -8.63 11.48 1.35
N THR A 201 -8.80 11.63 2.67
CA THR A 201 -9.19 12.91 3.29
C THR A 201 -8.01 13.88 3.46
N ARG A 202 -6.76 13.41 3.33
CA ARG A 202 -5.55 14.21 3.52
C ARG A 202 -5.51 14.94 4.87
N VAL A 203 -6.04 14.30 5.90
CA VAL A 203 -6.02 14.78 7.29
C VAL A 203 -4.81 14.15 7.99
N PRO A 204 -4.06 14.89 8.82
CA PRO A 204 -4.32 16.24 9.34
C PRO A 204 -3.74 17.39 8.51
N GLU A 205 -2.95 17.14 7.46
CA GLU A 205 -2.27 18.21 6.71
C GLU A 205 -3.24 19.21 6.07
N ARG A 206 -4.44 18.77 5.70
CA ARG A 206 -5.53 19.65 5.25
C ARG A 206 -5.95 20.68 6.28
N TRP A 207 -5.90 20.36 7.57
CA TRP A 207 -6.30 21.28 8.65
C TRP A 207 -5.23 22.33 8.93
N LYS A 208 -3.96 21.99 8.74
CA LYS A 208 -2.84 22.91 8.95
C LYS A 208 -1.74 22.70 7.90
N PRO A 209 -1.92 23.28 6.70
CA PRO A 209 -0.96 23.16 5.61
C PRO A 209 0.45 23.64 6.01
N GLY A 210 1.49 22.92 5.61
CA GLY A 210 2.89 23.21 5.96
C GLY A 210 3.38 22.64 7.30
N TRP A 211 2.47 22.29 8.22
CA TRP A 211 2.86 21.81 9.56
C TRP A 211 3.27 20.34 9.59
N PHE A 212 2.70 19.55 8.68
CA PHE A 212 2.91 18.10 8.60
C PHE A 212 3.82 17.74 7.42
N ASP A 213 4.66 18.67 6.95
CA ASP A 213 5.48 18.47 5.74
C ASP A 213 6.51 17.35 5.87
N LEU A 214 7.00 17.09 7.08
CA LEU A 214 8.01 16.07 7.35
C LEU A 214 7.44 14.83 8.05
N ALA A 215 6.47 15.02 8.95
CA ALA A 215 5.96 13.97 9.80
C ALA A 215 4.47 14.11 10.10
N GLY A 216 3.78 12.97 10.23
CA GLY A 216 2.39 12.90 10.66
C GLY A 216 1.35 13.28 9.61
N HIS A 217 1.74 13.43 8.34
CA HIS A 217 0.77 13.61 7.26
C HIS A 217 0.05 12.30 6.92
N SER A 218 -1.12 12.42 6.30
CA SER A 218 -2.04 11.31 6.01
C SER A 218 -1.40 10.09 5.37
N HIS A 219 -0.46 10.28 4.44
CA HIS A 219 0.23 9.18 3.76
C HIS A 219 1.10 8.33 4.71
N GLN A 220 1.77 8.95 5.68
CA GLN A 220 2.53 8.22 6.71
C GLN A 220 1.59 7.47 7.64
N ILE A 221 0.48 8.11 8.03
CA ILE A 221 -0.56 7.47 8.85
C ILE A 221 -1.16 6.28 8.11
N PHE A 222 -1.43 6.42 6.81
CA PHE A 222 -1.90 5.34 5.95
C PHE A 222 -0.94 4.15 5.98
N HIS A 223 0.36 4.36 5.78
CA HIS A 223 1.33 3.27 5.90
C HIS A 223 1.28 2.60 7.28
N ALA A 224 1.22 3.36 8.37
CA ALA A 224 1.12 2.79 9.71
C ALA A 224 -0.10 1.86 9.88
N PHE A 225 -1.26 2.24 9.32
CA PHE A 225 -2.44 1.38 9.32
C PHE A 225 -2.31 0.17 8.40
N VAL A 226 -1.63 0.31 7.25
CA VAL A 226 -1.32 -0.83 6.38
C VAL A 226 -0.46 -1.86 7.11
N ILE A 227 0.50 -1.42 7.92
CA ILE A 227 1.33 -2.27 8.79
C ILE A 227 0.47 -3.01 9.80
N ALA A 228 -0.33 -2.26 10.57
CA ALA A 228 -1.18 -2.84 11.60
C ALA A 228 -2.11 -3.91 11.00
N GLY A 229 -2.69 -3.62 9.83
CA GLY A 229 -3.52 -4.57 9.09
C GLY A 229 -2.76 -5.84 8.68
N ALA A 230 -1.57 -5.68 8.08
CA ALA A 230 -0.75 -6.81 7.65
C ALA A 230 -0.29 -7.70 8.83
N VAL A 231 0.05 -7.10 9.97
CA VAL A 231 0.40 -7.84 11.20
C VAL A 231 -0.80 -8.62 11.75
N ALA A 232 -1.98 -8.00 11.78
CA ALA A 232 -3.21 -8.68 12.19
C ALA A 232 -3.52 -9.87 11.27
N HIS A 233 -3.40 -9.67 9.95
CA HIS A 233 -3.58 -10.72 8.96
C HIS A 233 -2.57 -11.88 9.10
N TYR A 234 -1.30 -11.56 9.34
CA TYR A 234 -0.28 -12.57 9.61
C TYR A 234 -0.63 -13.40 10.85
N GLY A 235 -1.17 -12.76 11.90
CA GLY A 235 -1.70 -13.45 13.08
C GLY A 235 -2.80 -14.46 12.73
N ALA A 236 -3.78 -14.05 11.91
CA ALA A 236 -4.81 -14.96 11.40
C ALA A 236 -4.23 -16.13 10.58
N ALA A 237 -3.29 -15.85 9.67
CA ALA A 237 -2.63 -16.85 8.85
C ALA A 237 -1.90 -17.92 9.67
N VAL A 238 -1.21 -17.53 10.74
CA VAL A 238 -0.55 -18.48 11.65
C VAL A 238 -1.58 -19.38 12.36
N ILE A 239 -2.73 -18.83 12.78
CA ILE A 239 -3.80 -19.61 13.40
C ILE A 239 -4.37 -20.63 12.40
N PHE A 240 -4.61 -20.22 11.16
CA PHE A 240 -5.06 -21.12 10.09
C PHE A 240 -4.09 -22.26 9.86
N LEU A 241 -2.79 -21.95 9.73
CA LEU A 241 -1.73 -22.94 9.52
C LEU A 241 -1.69 -23.95 10.69
N GLN A 242 -1.62 -23.45 11.92
CA GLN A 242 -1.55 -24.29 13.13
C GLN A 242 -2.78 -25.17 13.33
N TRP A 243 -3.96 -24.71 12.90
CA TRP A 243 -5.16 -25.52 12.92
C TRP A 243 -5.07 -26.65 11.91
N ARG A 244 -4.60 -26.35 10.71
CA ARG A 244 -4.67 -27.27 9.59
C ARG A 244 -3.62 -28.34 9.56
N ASP A 245 -2.47 -28.08 10.17
CA ASP A 245 -1.50 -29.13 10.51
C ASP A 245 -2.09 -30.21 11.43
N LYS A 246 -3.17 -29.91 12.16
CA LYS A 246 -3.78 -30.82 13.15
C LYS A 246 -5.11 -31.43 12.70
N VAL A 247 -5.83 -30.80 11.75
CA VAL A 247 -7.20 -31.19 11.36
C VAL A 247 -7.30 -31.36 9.85
N GLY A 248 -7.24 -32.60 9.38
CA GLY A 248 -7.47 -32.95 7.97
C GLY A 248 -8.95 -33.01 7.59
N CYS A 249 -9.24 -33.22 6.29
CA CYS A 249 -10.61 -33.28 5.75
C CYS A 249 -11.41 -34.55 6.08
N GLY A 250 -10.92 -35.38 7.02
CA GLY A 250 -11.58 -36.59 7.50
C GLY A 250 -11.91 -36.58 8.99
N GLY A 251 -11.60 -35.50 9.71
CA GLY A 251 -12.04 -35.32 11.11
C GLY A 251 -13.42 -34.71 11.15
N ALA A 252 -14.41 -35.44 11.67
CA ALA A 252 -15.70 -34.85 12.03
C ALA A 252 -15.48 -33.70 13.04
N PRO A 253 -16.29 -32.63 13.00
CA PRO A 253 -16.21 -31.54 13.98
C PRO A 253 -16.36 -32.03 15.42
#